data_AF-A0A957IAI1-F1
#
_entry.id   AF-A0A957IAI1-F1
#
_cell.length_a   1.000
_cell.length_b   1.000
_cell.length_c   1.000
_cell.angle_alpha   90.00
_cell.angle_beta   90.00
_cell.angle_gamma   90.00
#
_symmetry.space_group_name_H-M   'P 1'
#
loop_
_entity.id
_entity.type
_entity.pdbx_description
1 polymer ?
#
loop_
_entity_poly.entity_id
_entity_poly.type
_entity_poly.pdbx_seq_one_letter_code
_entity_poly.pdbx_strand_id
1 'polypeptide(L)' 'PWLEKATIAPRYETRQFPYLNLGRAYQQLGRYETAVQHYKQALAEEPFYLPAHWALTALLAKMN' A
#
# COMPACT_ATOMS: atom_id res chain seq x y z
N PRO A 1 -3.60 12.32 -10.50
CA PRO A 1 -2.27 12.57 -9.87
C PRO A 1 -1.20 11.67 -10.50
N TRP A 2 0.07 12.08 -10.56
CA TRP A 2 1.14 11.30 -11.21
C TRP A 2 1.28 9.88 -10.66
N LEU A 3 0.89 9.67 -9.39
CA LEU A 3 0.85 8.37 -8.72
C LEU A 3 -0.16 7.37 -9.29
N GLU A 4 -1.33 7.81 -9.74
CA GLU A 4 -2.34 6.92 -10.37
C GLU A 4 -1.92 6.46 -11.77
N LYS A 5 -1.09 7.25 -12.47
CA LYS A 5 -0.57 6.86 -13.77
C LYS A 5 0.54 5.81 -13.68
N ALA A 6 1.16 5.65 -12.51
CA ALA A 6 2.22 4.66 -12.28
C ALA A 6 1.68 3.23 -12.16
N THR A 7 0.41 3.03 -11.78
CA THR A 7 -0.19 1.68 -11.62
C THR A 7 -0.50 0.97 -12.94
N ILE A 8 -0.54 1.71 -14.05
CA ILE A 8 -0.95 1.25 -15.39
C ILE A 8 0.22 1.22 -16.39
N ALA A 9 1.42 1.62 -15.98
CA ALA A 9 2.59 1.61 -16.85
C ALA A 9 3.05 0.15 -17.10
N PRO A 10 3.13 -0.33 -18.36
CA PRO A 10 3.47 -1.73 -18.68
C PRO A 10 4.87 -2.16 -18.25
N ARG A 11 5.75 -1.20 -17.94
CA ARG A 11 7.13 -1.41 -17.43
C ARG A 11 7.27 -1.20 -15.92
N TYR A 12 6.18 -0.98 -15.20
CA TYR A 12 6.18 -1.12 -13.74
C TYR A 12 5.94 -2.59 -13.43
N GLU A 13 7.01 -3.39 -13.45
CA GLU A 13 6.99 -4.83 -13.15
C GLU A 13 6.55 -5.14 -11.69
N THR A 14 6.21 -4.12 -10.90
CA THR A 14 6.02 -4.19 -9.44
C THR A 14 4.84 -3.34 -8.94
N ARG A 15 3.61 -3.82 -9.18
CA ARG A 15 2.36 -3.17 -8.75
C ARG A 15 2.22 -3.04 -7.23
N GLN A 16 2.99 -3.79 -6.45
CA GLN A 16 3.05 -3.69 -5.00
C GLN A 16 3.57 -2.32 -4.49
N PHE A 17 4.44 -1.64 -5.25
CA PHE A 17 5.00 -0.35 -4.84
C PHE A 17 3.98 0.81 -4.81
N PRO A 18 3.18 1.05 -5.87
CA PRO A 18 2.18 2.11 -5.81
C PRO A 18 1.10 1.84 -4.76
N TYR A 19 0.68 0.58 -4.56
CA TYR A 19 -0.26 0.24 -3.50
C TYR A 19 0.30 0.52 -2.10
N LEU A 20 1.58 0.19 -1.84
CA LEU A 20 2.23 0.57 -0.59
C LEU A 20 2.26 2.10 -0.40
N ASN A 21 2.65 2.85 -1.43
CA ASN A 21 2.75 4.30 -1.34
C ASN A 21 1.39 4.96 -1.11
N LEU A 22 0.32 4.47 -1.76
CA LEU A 22 -1.05 4.91 -1.50
C LEU A 22 -1.45 4.61 -0.05
N GLY A 23 -1.16 3.41 0.45
CA GLY A 23 -1.44 3.06 1.84
C GLY A 23 -0.77 4.03 2.83
N ARG A 24 0.51 4.36 2.61
CA ARG A 24 1.24 5.32 3.45
C ARG A 24 0.65 6.73 3.38
N ALA A 25 0.25 7.18 2.19
CA ALA A 25 -0.40 8.47 2.03
C ALA A 25 -1.74 8.54 2.79
N TYR A 26 -2.60 7.53 2.64
CA TYR A 26 -3.86 7.48 3.37
C TYR A 26 -3.68 7.34 4.88
N GLN A 27 -2.64 6.62 5.33
CA GLN A 27 -2.29 6.54 6.74
C GLN A 27 -1.88 7.91 7.30
N GLN A 28 -1.10 8.70 6.57
CA GLN A 28 -0.74 10.07 6.97
C GLN A 28 -1.95 11.00 7.02
N LEU A 29 -2.95 10.78 6.16
CA LEU A 29 -4.21 11.52 6.15
C LEU A 29 -5.21 11.05 7.24
N GLY A 30 -4.84 10.08 8.09
CA GLY A 30 -5.72 9.51 9.11
C GLY A 30 -6.83 8.59 8.57
N ARG A 31 -6.81 8.28 7.26
CA ARG A 31 -7.80 7.41 6.61
C ARG A 31 -7.35 5.95 6.72
N TYR A 32 -7.35 5.43 7.93
CA TYR A 32 -6.72 4.15 8.26
C TYR A 32 -7.35 2.94 7.56
N GLU A 33 -8.68 2.90 7.41
CA GLU A 33 -9.34 1.82 6.68
C GLU A 33 -8.89 1.76 5.21
N THR A 34 -8.80 2.91 4.55
CA THR A 34 -8.31 3.01 3.16
C THR A 34 -6.84 2.62 3.07
N ALA A 35 -6.02 2.99 4.06
CA ALA A 35 -4.63 2.59 4.13
C ALA A 35 -4.47 1.05 4.22
N VAL A 36 -5.26 0.40 5.06
CA VAL A 36 -5.29 -1.07 5.19
C VAL A 36 -5.65 -1.74 3.86
N GLN A 37 -6.65 -1.24 3.14
CA GLN A 37 -7.04 -1.80 1.84
C GLN A 37 -5.88 -1.77 0.83
N HIS A 38 -5.17 -0.65 0.75
CA HIS A 38 -4.03 -0.54 -0.16
C HIS A 38 -2.82 -1.39 0.26
N TYR A 39 -2.53 -1.54 1.56
CA TYR A 39 -1.51 -2.49 1.99
C TYR A 39 -1.88 -3.94 1.65
N LYS A 40 -3.16 -4.31 1.77
CA LYS A 40 -3.62 -5.63 1.32
C LYS A 40 -3.50 -5.83 -0.19
N GLN A 41 -3.78 -4.80 -0.99
CA GLN A 41 -3.57 -4.86 -2.44
C GLN A 41 -2.09 -5.02 -2.80
N ALA A 42 -1.17 -4.37 -2.07
CA ALA A 42 0.26 -4.56 -2.26
C ALA A 42 0.67 -6.03 -2.02
N LEU A 43 0.10 -6.67 -0.99
CA LEU A 43 0.31 -8.08 -0.68
C LEU A 43 -0.42 -9.04 -1.63
N ALA A 44 -1.49 -8.61 -2.29
CA ALA A 44 -2.16 -9.41 -3.30
C ALA A 44 -1.32 -9.51 -4.60
N GLU A 45 -0.60 -8.43 -4.95
CA GLU A 45 0.31 -8.41 -6.09
C GLU A 45 1.63 -9.12 -5.77
N GLU A 46 2.16 -8.95 -4.55
CA GLU A 46 3.35 -9.65 -4.08
C GLU A 46 3.19 -10.07 -2.61
N PRO A 47 2.75 -11.31 -2.35
CA PRO A 47 2.53 -11.86 -1.00
C PRO A 47 3.71 -11.78 -0.03
N PHE A 48 4.95 -11.74 -0.52
CA PHE A 48 6.17 -11.67 0.28
C PHE A 48 6.76 -10.26 0.37
N TYR A 49 6.01 -9.23 -0.04
CA TYR A 49 6.47 -7.85 0.05
C TYR A 49 6.53 -7.35 1.50
N LEU A 50 7.67 -7.57 2.14
CA LEU A 50 7.95 -7.24 3.54
C LEU A 50 7.54 -5.81 3.94
N PRO A 51 7.78 -4.76 3.13
CA PRO A 51 7.35 -3.40 3.48
C PRO A 51 5.83 -3.27 3.68
N ALA A 52 5.01 -3.98 2.90
CA ALA A 52 3.55 -3.93 3.06
C ALA A 52 3.08 -4.72 4.28
N HIS A 53 3.72 -5.87 4.58
CA HIS A 53 3.49 -6.58 5.84
C HIS A 53 3.78 -5.70 7.06
N TRP A 54 4.97 -5.09 7.11
CA TRP A 54 5.33 -4.22 8.23
C TRP A 54 4.41 -3.01 8.37
N ALA A 55 4.07 -2.36 7.26
CA ALA A 55 3.16 -1.21 7.27
C ALA A 55 1.76 -1.59 7.77
N LEU A 56 1.23 -2.75 7.34
CA LEU A 56 -0.07 -3.25 7.77
C LEU A 56 -0.05 -3.63 9.26
N THR A 57 0.93 -4.41 9.71
CA THR A 57 1.04 -4.83 11.11
C THR A 57 1.21 -3.62 12.04
N ALA A 58 2.07 -2.67 11.69
CA ALA A 58 2.27 -1.46 12.49
C ALA A 58 1.01 -0.60 12.57
N LEU A 59 0.26 -0.48 11.45
CA LEU A 59 -0.99 0.27 11.44
C LEU A 59 -2.06 -0.41 12.31
N LEU A 60 -2.24 -1.72 12.17
CA LEU A 60 -3.21 -2.48 12.97
C LEU A 60 -2.87 -2.44 14.47
N ALA A 61 -1.58 -2.53 14.82
CA ALA A 61 -1.13 -2.41 16.20
C ALA A 61 -1.40 -1.03 16.82
N LYS A 62 -1.43 0.04 16.00
CA LYS A 62 -1.76 1.40 16.44
C LYS A 62 -3.28 1.62 16.61
N MET A 63 -4.10 0.81 15.95
CA MET A 63 -5.56 0.93 15.96
C MET A 63 -6.23 0.11 17.07
N ASN A 64 -5.51 -0.83 17.67
CA ASN A 64 -5.89 -1.53 18.90
C ASN A 64 -5.55 -0.70 20.13
#